data_AF-A0A972KRQ2-F1
#
_entry.id   AF-A0A972KRQ2-F1
#
_cell.length_a   1.000
_cell.length_b   1.000
_cell.length_c   1.000
_cell.angle_alpha   90.00
_cell.angle_beta   90.00
_cell.angle_gamma   90.00
#
_symmetry.space_group_name_H-M   'P 1'
#
loop_
_entity.id
_entity.type
_entity.pdbx_description
1 polymer ?
#
loop_
_entity_poly.entity_id
_entity_poly.type
_entity_poly.pdbx_seq_one_letter_code
_entity_poly.pdbx_strand_id
1 'polypeptide(L)'
;MSPKTIKFLQYASIAWIWIFVLSVDVWIISLLIVARRLHDAINASVGIGIIAIPLFLLIATALTYVFFGLQKHREVDETRGGNP
;
A
#
# COMPACT_ATOMS: atom_id res chain seq x y z
N MET A 1 10.91 20.13 -13.25
CA MET A 1 9.63 19.82 -12.59
C MET A 1 9.49 20.66 -11.34
N SER A 2 8.30 21.22 -11.06
CA SER A 2 8.08 21.99 -9.82
C SER A 2 8.12 21.06 -8.59
N PRO A 3 8.75 21.47 -7.48
CA PRO A 3 8.78 20.68 -6.25
C PRO A 3 7.37 20.37 -5.70
N LYS A 4 6.37 21.19 -6.05
CA LYS A 4 4.95 20.96 -5.75
C LYS A 4 4.38 19.76 -6.53
N THR A 5 4.74 19.62 -7.81
CA THR A 5 4.32 18.49 -8.65
C THR A 5 4.90 17.17 -8.14
N ILE A 6 6.15 17.17 -7.71
CA ILE A 6 6.80 15.97 -7.16
C ILE A 6 6.10 15.53 -5.86
N LYS A 7 5.82 16.47 -4.94
CA LYS A 7 5.09 16.16 -3.70
C LYS A 7 3.68 15.64 -4.00
N PHE A 8 2.96 16.28 -4.93
CA PHE A 8 1.64 15.82 -5.35
C PHE A 8 1.67 14.40 -5.91
N LEU A 9 2.62 14.09 -6.81
CA LEU A 9 2.71 12.78 -7.43
C LEU A 9 3.07 11.68 -6.42
N GLN A 10 3.89 12.00 -5.40
CA GLN A 10 4.19 11.08 -4.30
C GLN A 10 2.96 10.75 -3.45
N TYR A 11 2.17 11.75 -3.05
CA TYR A 11 0.93 11.48 -2.32
C TYR A 11 -0.08 10.72 -3.18
N ALA A 12 -0.19 11.07 -4.46
CA ALA A 12 -1.05 10.37 -5.41
C ALA A 12 -0.64 8.90 -5.58
N SER A 13 0.66 8.59 -5.65
CA SER A 13 1.13 7.21 -5.77
C SER A 13 0.83 6.39 -4.52
N ILE A 14 1.02 6.95 -3.32
CA ILE A 14 0.68 6.27 -2.07
C ILE A 14 -0.83 6.01 -1.99
N ALA A 15 -1.65 7.01 -2.31
CA ALA A 15 -3.10 6.85 -2.33
C ALA A 15 -3.53 5.74 -3.31
N TRP A 16 -2.93 5.70 -4.50
CA TRP A 16 -3.19 4.65 -5.48
C TRP A 16 -2.79 3.25 -4.99
N ILE A 17 -1.65 3.12 -4.31
CA ILE A 17 -1.23 1.84 -3.71
C ILE A 17 -2.25 1.37 -2.68
N TRP A 18 -2.72 2.25 -1.79
CA TRP A 18 -3.72 1.91 -0.79
C TRP A 18 -5.06 1.52 -1.41
N ILE A 19 -5.53 2.26 -2.42
CA ILE A 19 -6.75 1.90 -3.17
C ILE A 19 -6.60 0.52 -3.80
N PHE A 20 -5.46 0.25 -4.43
CA PHE A 20 -5.19 -1.04 -5.07
C PHE A 20 -5.18 -2.18 -4.05
N VAL A 21 -4.45 -2.04 -2.95
CA VAL A 21 -4.35 -3.04 -1.88
C VAL A 21 -5.72 -3.33 -1.28
N LEU A 22 -6.47 -2.30 -0.89
CA LEU A 22 -7.81 -2.47 -0.33
C LEU A 22 -8.78 -3.12 -1.34
N SER A 23 -8.66 -2.78 -2.63
CA SER A 23 -9.49 -3.39 -3.68
C SER A 23 -9.19 -4.88 -3.83
N VAL A 24 -7.91 -5.26 -3.80
CA VAL A 24 -7.47 -6.65 -3.85
C VAL A 24 -7.93 -7.41 -2.61
N ASP A 25 -7.79 -6.82 -1.43
CA ASP A 25 -8.23 -7.44 -0.17
C ASP A 25 -9.75 -7.69 -0.16
N VAL A 26 -10.55 -6.69 -0.57
CA VAL A 26 -12.01 -6.83 -0.71
C VAL A 26 -12.35 -7.93 -1.72
N TRP A 27 -11.63 -7.98 -2.85
CA TRP A 27 -11.84 -9.02 -3.85
C TRP A 27 -11.51 -10.42 -3.32
N ILE A 28 -10.39 -10.58 -2.61
CA ILE A 28 -10.02 -11.84 -1.96
C ILE A 28 -11.07 -12.26 -0.94
N ILE A 29 -11.54 -11.34 -0.09
CA ILE A 29 -12.61 -11.63 0.89
C ILE A 29 -13.88 -12.10 0.17
N SER A 30 -14.24 -11.47 -0.94
CA SER A 30 -15.40 -11.90 -1.74
C SER A 30 -15.22 -13.33 -2.28
N LEU A 31 -14.04 -13.66 -2.79
CA LEU A 31 -13.72 -15.03 -3.23
C LEU A 31 -13.78 -16.04 -2.08
N LEU A 32 -13.30 -15.68 -0.88
CA LEU A 32 -13.36 -16.53 0.31
C LEU A 32 -14.81 -16.80 0.73
N ILE A 33 -15.69 -15.79 0.65
CA ILE A 33 -17.12 -15.95 0.93
C ILE A 33 -17.77 -16.90 -0.08
N VAL A 34 -17.46 -16.74 -1.38
CA VAL A 34 -17.99 -17.61 -2.44
C VAL A 34 -17.50 -19.05 -2.27
N ALA A 35 -16.20 -19.24 -2.03
CA ALA A 35 -15.60 -20.56 -1.81
C ALA A 35 -16.24 -21.27 -0.60
N ARG A 36 -16.45 -20.54 0.51
CA ARG A 36 -17.15 -21.08 1.68
C ARG A 36 -18.58 -21.50 1.39
N ARG A 37 -19.33 -20.71 0.61
CA ARG A 37 -20.72 -21.02 0.23
C ARG A 37 -20.81 -22.27 -0.64
N LEU A 38 -19.80 -22.52 -1.46
CA LEU A 38 -19.78 -23.66 -2.36
C LEU A 38 -19.40 -24.98 -1.65
N HIS A 39 -19.12 -24.92 -0.34
CA HIS A 39 -18.61 -26.05 0.46
C HIS A 39 -17.39 -26.72 -0.19
N ASP A 40 -16.63 -25.92 -0.95
CA ASP A 40 -15.38 -26.35 -1.52
C ASP A 40 -14.44 -26.67 -0.35
N ALA A 41 -13.66 -27.73 -0.46
CA ALA A 41 -12.70 -28.07 0.59
C ALA A 41 -11.78 -26.87 0.86
N ILE A 42 -11.10 -26.84 2.01
CA ILE A 42 -10.05 -25.84 2.26
C ILE A 42 -8.94 -26.09 1.23
N ASN A 43 -9.13 -25.53 0.05
CA ASN A 43 -8.26 -25.69 -1.10
C ASN A 43 -7.06 -24.75 -0.90
N ALA A 44 -5.92 -25.10 -1.49
CA ALA A 44 -4.71 -24.28 -1.41
C ALA A 44 -4.98 -22.79 -1.77
N SER A 45 -5.90 -22.54 -2.71
CA SER A 45 -6.34 -21.20 -3.11
C SER A 45 -6.99 -20.38 -1.99
N VAL A 46 -7.78 -21.01 -1.11
CA VAL A 46 -8.39 -20.35 0.06
C VAL A 46 -7.31 -19.99 1.07
N GLY A 47 -6.35 -20.90 1.30
CA GLY A 47 -5.20 -20.65 2.17
C GLY A 47 -4.32 -19.50 1.67
N ILE A 48 -4.04 -19.44 0.37
CA ILE A 48 -3.27 -18.36 -0.27
C ILE A 48 -3.98 -17.01 -0.08
N GLY A 49 -5.31 -16.95 -0.25
CA GLY A 49 -6.07 -15.71 -0.03
C GLY A 49 -5.94 -15.17 1.39
N ILE A 50 -5.99 -16.04 2.39
CA ILE A 50 -5.87 -15.64 3.80
C ILE A 50 -4.48 -15.05 4.11
N ILE A 51 -3.42 -15.61 3.53
CA ILE A 51 -2.03 -15.13 3.74
C ILE A 51 -1.75 -13.87 2.91
N ALA A 52 -2.39 -13.73 1.76
CA ALA A 52 -2.17 -12.60 0.86
C ALA A 52 -2.60 -11.27 1.49
N ILE A 53 -3.73 -11.22 2.21
CA ILE A 53 -4.24 -10.00 2.86
C ILE A 53 -3.19 -9.36 3.81
N PRO A 54 -2.69 -10.06 4.86
CA PRO A 54 -1.69 -9.48 5.75
C PRO A 54 -0.39 -9.13 5.02
N LEU A 55 -0.02 -9.88 3.97
CA LEU A 55 1.18 -9.59 3.17
C LEU A 55 1.03 -8.29 2.38
N PHE A 56 -0.11 -8.06 1.73
CA PHE A 56 -0.35 -6.82 0.99
C PHE A 56 -0.43 -5.61 1.94
N LEU A 57 -1.07 -5.74 3.10
CA LEU A 57 -1.08 -4.70 4.12
C LEU A 57 0.32 -4.40 4.65
N LEU A 58 1.16 -5.42 4.89
CA LEU A 58 2.55 -5.25 5.30
C LEU A 58 3.36 -4.47 4.25
N ILE A 59 3.21 -4.82 2.98
CA ILE A 59 3.92 -4.13 1.90
C ILE A 59 3.44 -2.68 1.77
N ALA A 60 2.12 -2.45 1.79
CA ALA A 60 1.53 -1.11 1.70
C ALA A 60 2.02 -0.20 2.83
N THR A 61 2.05 -0.72 4.06
CA THR A 61 2.53 0.01 5.24
C THR A 61 4.02 0.26 5.18
N ALA A 62 4.83 -0.73 4.79
CA ALA A 62 6.28 -0.56 4.62
C ALA A 62 6.62 0.50 3.57
N LEU A 63 5.94 0.47 2.42
CA LEU A 63 6.11 1.50 1.38
C LEU A 63 5.72 2.88 1.92
N THR A 64 4.54 2.99 2.56
CA THR A 64 4.09 4.25 3.16
C THR A 64 5.12 4.80 4.14
N TYR A 65 5.67 3.95 5.01
CA TYR A 65 6.71 4.32 5.96
C TYR A 65 7.97 4.86 5.26
N VAL A 66 8.47 4.15 4.25
CA VAL A 66 9.65 4.59 3.48
C VAL A 66 9.38 5.93 2.81
N PHE A 67 8.20 6.13 2.22
CA PHE A 67 7.84 7.40 1.59
C PHE A 67 7.84 8.58 2.58
N PHE A 68 7.24 8.41 3.76
CA PHE A 68 7.27 9.44 4.81
C PHE A 68 8.71 9.70 5.30
N GLY A 69 9.54 8.66 5.43
CA GLY A 69 10.95 8.79 5.77
C GLY A 69 11.72 9.63 4.74
N LEU A 70 11.57 9.33 3.45
CA LEU A 70 12.20 10.08 2.35
C LEU A 70 11.75 11.54 2.31
N GLN A 71 10.47 11.81 2.55
CA GLN A 71 9.95 13.17 2.58
C GLN A 71 10.55 13.99 3.73
N LYS A 72 10.66 13.39 4.92
CA LYS A 72 11.23 14.05 6.10
C LYS A 72 12.69 14.44 5.88
N HIS A 73 13.50 13.58 5.25
CA HIS A 73 14.89 13.90 4.96
C HIS A 73 15.03 15.05 3.96
N ARG A 74 14.19 15.09 2.92
CA ARG A 74 14.21 16.18 1.93
C ARG A 74 13.87 17.55 2.53
N GLU A 75 12.90 17.59 3.45
CA GLU A 75 12.51 18.84 4.14
C GLU A 75 13.58 19.34 5.11
N VAL A 76 14.31 18.42 5.76
CA VAL A 76 15.44 18.75 6.64
C VAL A 76 16.64 19.30 5.85
N ASP A 77 16.92 18.77 4.67
CA ASP A 77 18.01 19.29 3.82
C ASP A 77 17.66 20.68 3.25
N GLU A 78 16.40 20.90 2.84
CA GLU A 78 15.91 22.22 2.41
C GLU A 78 16.05 23.28 3.54
N THR A 79 15.85 22.89 4.81
CA THR A 79 16.02 23.80 5.97
C THR A 79 17.48 23.99 6.39
N ARG A 80 18.36 23.02 6.18
CA ARG A 80 19.80 23.12 6.51
C ARG A 80 20.65 23.80 5.44
N GLY A 81 20.25 23.73 4.17
CA GLY A 81 20.92 24.44 3.06
C GLY A 81 20.52 25.91 2.91
N GLY A 82 19.61 26.41 3.76
CA GLY A 82 19.02 27.75 3.70
C GLY A 82 19.65 28.78 4.64
N ASN A 83 20.98 28.82 4.77
CA ASN A 83 21.67 29.97 5.37
C ASN A 83 22.82 30.40 4.43
N PRO A 84 22.78 31.59 3.83
CA PRO A 84 23.98 32.21 3.25
C PRO A 84 25.03 32.52 4.32
#